data_AF-A0A937FVG6-F1
#
_entry.id   AF-A0A937FVG6-F1
#
_cell.length_a   1.000
_cell.length_b   1.000
_cell.length_c   1.000
_cell.angle_alpha   90.00
_cell.angle_beta   90.00
_cell.angle_gamma   90.00
#
_symmetry.space_group_name_H-M   'P 1'
#
loop_
_entity.id
_entity.type
_entity.pdbx_description
1 polymer ?
#
loop_
_entity_poly.entity_id
_entity_poly.type
_entity_poly.pdbx_seq_one_letter_code
_entity_poly.pdbx_strand_id
1 'polypeptide(L)'
;MKRSLKFLLVICIILPWGSCKVNDQSSGGRPPNSQSGTPDHKAVTTGYSDCDFGVKIFNEHATGRIIDDLNEIKSRYGSLPSELKELYPAARASWNAALSSLKHSYAKDYQADLPDYRGPFEDWRNHNLSDDQKFFLVLTELRYGPYPATSLDLAKRGAWAEKANISERLNAHIRVALHGNCQPVVAYKVKDLLNPKMLPQDLENALD
;
A
#
# COMPACT_ATOMS: atom_id res chain seq x y z
N MET A 1 29.82 4.32 -43.45
CA MET A 1 30.41 4.21 -42.09
C MET A 1 29.27 4.04 -41.08
N LYS A 2 29.25 2.97 -40.28
CA LYS A 2 28.18 2.71 -39.30
C LYS A 2 28.55 3.34 -37.95
N ARG A 3 27.71 4.22 -37.39
CA ARG A 3 27.82 4.67 -35.99
C ARG A 3 26.88 3.82 -35.13
N SER A 4 27.45 3.11 -34.15
CA SER A 4 26.71 2.26 -33.23
C SER A 4 26.28 3.07 -32.01
N LEU A 5 24.98 3.14 -31.73
CA LEU A 5 24.45 3.85 -30.57
C LEU A 5 24.21 2.85 -29.44
N LYS A 6 25.05 2.91 -28.39
CA LYS A 6 24.87 2.12 -27.17
C LYS A 6 23.80 2.78 -26.31
N PHE A 7 22.60 2.21 -26.23
CA PHE A 7 21.63 2.61 -25.21
C PHE A 7 22.02 2.01 -23.86
N LEU A 8 22.20 2.88 -22.85
CA LEU A 8 22.29 2.45 -21.45
C LEU A 8 20.90 2.01 -20.99
N LEU A 9 20.80 0.75 -20.56
CA LEU A 9 19.64 0.21 -19.90
C LEU A 9 19.71 0.57 -18.41
N VAL A 10 18.99 1.61 -17.98
CA VAL A 10 18.86 1.96 -16.55
C VAL A 10 17.82 1.02 -15.93
N ILE A 11 18.27 -0.08 -15.34
CA ILE A 11 17.41 -0.97 -14.55
C ILE A 11 17.31 -0.41 -13.13
N CYS A 12 16.19 0.22 -12.78
CA CYS A 12 15.84 0.47 -11.38
C CYS A 12 15.40 -0.84 -10.72
N ILE A 13 16.35 -1.59 -10.16
CA ILE A 13 16.07 -2.76 -9.33
C ILE A 13 15.61 -2.28 -7.96
N ILE A 14 14.32 -2.37 -7.67
CA ILE A 14 13.80 -2.28 -6.31
C ILE A 14 14.07 -3.63 -5.63
N LEU A 15 15.13 -3.70 -4.82
CA LEU A 15 15.50 -4.88 -4.05
C LEU A 15 14.58 -5.04 -2.81
N PRO A 16 13.86 -6.16 -2.63
CA PRO A 16 13.37 -6.53 -1.32
C PRO A 16 14.57 -7.01 -0.47
N TRP A 17 14.75 -6.42 0.71
CA TRP A 17 15.84 -6.79 1.62
C TRP A 17 15.59 -8.18 2.22
N GLY A 18 16.18 -9.21 1.60
CA GLY A 18 16.32 -10.54 2.18
C GLY A 18 17.43 -10.56 3.23
N SER A 19 17.11 -10.99 4.45
CA SER A 19 18.07 -11.06 5.55
C SER A 19 19.22 -12.04 5.27
N CYS A 20 20.41 -11.53 4.99
CA CYS A 20 21.63 -12.34 5.03
C CYS A 20 22.02 -12.66 6.48
N LYS A 21 21.58 -13.82 6.98
CA LYS A 21 22.27 -14.46 8.12
C LYS A 21 23.63 -14.96 7.65
N VAL A 22 24.70 -14.26 8.02
CA VAL A 22 26.05 -14.83 7.95
C VAL A 22 26.20 -15.80 9.12
N ASN A 23 26.59 -17.04 8.81
CA ASN A 23 26.73 -18.12 9.77
C ASN A 23 28.22 -18.46 9.87
N ASP A 24 28.92 -17.86 10.83
CA ASP A 24 30.32 -18.19 11.12
C ASP A 24 30.42 -19.00 12.42
N GLN A 25 30.74 -20.29 12.27
CA GLN A 25 31.24 -21.13 13.36
C GLN A 25 32.76 -21.26 13.24
N SER A 26 33.52 -20.67 14.17
CA SER A 26 34.76 -21.29 14.64
C SER A 26 35.23 -20.76 16.01
N SER A 27 35.20 -21.65 17.00
CA SER A 27 36.30 -21.91 17.96
C SER A 27 36.85 -20.79 18.88
N GLY A 28 36.39 -20.79 20.14
CA GLY A 28 37.28 -20.95 21.32
C GLY A 28 37.93 -19.72 21.97
N GLY A 29 37.67 -19.54 23.28
CA GLY A 29 38.50 -18.73 24.20
C GLY A 29 37.76 -17.65 24.99
N ARG A 30 37.95 -17.60 26.32
CA ARG A 30 37.41 -16.56 27.23
C ARG A 30 38.37 -16.37 28.44
N PRO A 31 38.18 -15.34 29.28
CA PRO A 31 38.83 -14.00 29.27
C PRO A 31 39.84 -13.90 30.46
N PRO A 32 40.21 -12.74 31.06
CA PRO A 32 39.97 -11.32 30.75
C PRO A 32 41.22 -10.38 30.85
N ASN A 33 41.09 -9.11 30.41
CA ASN A 33 41.09 -7.97 31.36
C ASN A 33 40.79 -6.59 30.72
N SER A 34 40.09 -5.78 31.51
CA SER A 34 40.24 -4.33 31.74
C SER A 34 40.27 -3.29 30.59
N GLN A 35 39.26 -2.43 30.64
CA GLN A 35 39.27 -0.98 30.34
C GLN A 35 39.58 -0.49 28.91
N SER A 36 38.52 -0.06 28.22
CA SER A 36 38.49 1.25 27.54
C SER A 36 37.05 1.74 27.51
N GLY A 37 36.81 3.02 27.78
CA GLY A 37 35.46 3.58 27.84
C GLY A 37 34.93 3.93 26.46
N THR A 38 33.76 3.40 26.12
CA THR A 38 32.84 4.00 25.15
C THR A 38 31.55 4.36 25.89
N PRO A 39 30.99 5.57 25.72
CA PRO A 39 29.65 5.85 26.22
C PRO A 39 28.67 4.85 25.61
N ASP A 40 27.75 4.33 26.42
CA ASP A 40 26.56 3.68 25.89
C ASP A 40 25.82 4.70 25.03
N HIS A 41 25.98 4.60 23.71
CA HIS A 41 25.02 5.13 22.76
C HIS A 41 23.74 4.31 22.92
N LYS A 42 22.96 4.61 23.98
CA LYS A 42 21.55 4.27 24.05
C LYS A 42 20.94 4.70 22.72
N ALA A 43 20.43 3.71 21.98
CA ALA A 43 19.93 3.93 20.64
C ALA A 43 18.98 5.13 20.63
N VAL A 44 19.33 6.12 19.81
CA VAL A 44 18.60 7.39 19.73
C VAL A 44 17.15 7.11 19.32
N THR A 45 16.23 7.95 19.80
CA THR A 45 14.78 7.80 19.73
C THR A 45 14.19 7.91 18.32
N THR A 46 14.53 7.02 17.39
CA THR A 46 14.01 7.03 16.00
C THR A 46 12.59 6.49 15.88
N GLY A 47 12.21 5.48 16.68
CA GLY A 47 10.90 4.82 16.56
C GLY A 47 9.67 5.71 16.81
N TYR A 48 9.85 6.95 17.29
CA TYR A 48 8.77 7.95 17.32
C TYR A 48 8.69 8.74 16.00
N SER A 49 9.83 9.23 15.47
CA SER A 49 9.86 9.90 14.16
C SER A 49 9.44 8.99 13.01
N ASP A 50 9.82 7.71 13.08
CA ASP A 50 9.46 6.72 12.06
C ASP A 50 7.94 6.49 12.06
N CYS A 51 7.32 6.40 13.25
CA CYS A 51 5.87 6.24 13.37
C CYS A 51 5.10 7.50 12.96
N ASP A 52 5.54 8.69 13.36
CA ASP A 52 4.92 9.96 12.93
C ASP A 52 4.95 10.10 11.40
N PHE A 53 6.06 9.71 10.77
CA PHE A 53 6.19 9.64 9.30
C PHE A 53 5.25 8.59 8.69
N GLY A 54 5.17 7.39 9.27
CA GLY A 54 4.25 6.34 8.84
C GLY A 54 2.78 6.74 8.93
N VAL A 55 2.36 7.37 10.02
CA VAL A 55 1.00 7.91 10.20
C VAL A 55 0.73 9.03 9.21
N LYS A 56 1.68 9.93 8.97
CA LYS A 56 1.55 10.97 7.94
C LYS A 56 1.35 10.36 6.55
N ILE A 57 2.18 9.40 6.15
CA ILE A 57 2.03 8.68 4.87
C ILE A 57 0.64 8.06 4.78
N PHE A 58 0.21 7.34 5.82
CA PHE A 58 -1.10 6.69 5.82
C PHE A 58 -2.24 7.72 5.64
N ASN A 59 -2.19 8.80 6.43
CA ASN A 59 -3.23 9.83 6.44
C ASN A 59 -3.36 10.54 5.07
N GLU A 60 -2.24 10.75 4.38
CA GLU A 60 -2.20 11.43 3.07
C GLU A 60 -2.47 10.49 1.89
N HIS A 61 -1.89 9.28 1.87
CA HIS A 61 -1.83 8.44 0.67
C HIS A 61 -2.89 7.35 0.56
N ALA A 62 -3.47 6.83 1.66
CA ALA A 62 -4.42 5.71 1.56
C ALA A 62 -5.59 6.03 0.60
N THR A 63 -6.24 7.17 0.81
CA THR A 63 -7.24 7.72 -0.11
C THR A 63 -6.61 8.49 -1.28
N GLY A 64 -5.47 9.16 -1.06
CA GLY A 64 -4.78 9.94 -2.09
C GLY A 64 -4.50 9.12 -3.35
N ARG A 65 -4.09 7.85 -3.22
CA ARG A 65 -3.84 6.97 -4.38
C ARG A 65 -5.09 6.63 -5.20
N ILE A 66 -6.27 6.62 -4.58
CA ILE A 66 -7.53 6.40 -5.31
C ILE A 66 -7.86 7.66 -6.14
N ILE A 67 -7.67 8.85 -5.55
CA ILE A 67 -7.84 10.14 -6.23
C ILE A 67 -6.80 10.32 -7.35
N ASP A 68 -5.54 9.93 -7.15
CA ASP A 68 -4.51 9.88 -8.20
C ASP A 68 -4.96 8.98 -9.37
N ASP A 69 -5.35 7.72 -9.08
CA ASP A 69 -5.81 6.75 -10.09
C ASP A 69 -7.02 7.32 -10.88
N LEU A 70 -7.96 7.99 -10.22
CA LEU A 70 -9.13 8.65 -10.83
C LEU A 70 -8.76 9.87 -11.70
N ASN A 71 -7.86 10.74 -11.23
CA ASN A 71 -7.38 11.89 -11.99
C ASN A 71 -6.66 11.46 -13.28
N GLU A 72 -5.83 10.42 -13.21
CA GLU A 72 -5.18 9.86 -14.39
C GLU A 72 -6.18 9.28 -15.41
N ILE A 73 -7.26 8.65 -14.94
CA ILE A 73 -8.34 8.16 -15.80
C ILE A 73 -9.09 9.35 -16.43
N LYS A 74 -9.52 10.35 -15.64
CA LYS A 74 -10.17 11.58 -16.15
C LYS A 74 -9.31 12.26 -17.22
N SER A 75 -8.01 12.39 -16.98
CA SER A 75 -7.06 12.96 -17.94
C SER A 75 -6.87 12.13 -19.21
N ARG A 76 -7.00 10.78 -19.13
CA ARG A 76 -6.83 9.89 -20.29
C ARG A 76 -8.07 9.84 -21.19
N TYR A 77 -9.26 9.85 -20.59
CA TYR A 77 -10.54 9.69 -21.30
C TYR A 77 -11.28 11.02 -21.50
N GLY A 78 -10.76 12.14 -21.01
CA GLY A 78 -11.37 13.47 -21.04
C GLY A 78 -12.48 13.67 -19.99
N SER A 79 -13.04 12.58 -19.48
CA SER A 79 -14.00 12.53 -18.37
C SER A 79 -13.88 11.19 -17.63
N LEU A 80 -14.50 11.08 -16.45
CA LEU A 80 -14.65 9.76 -15.83
C LEU A 80 -15.72 8.93 -16.55
N PRO A 81 -15.44 7.65 -16.90
CA PRO A 81 -16.46 6.73 -17.41
C PRO A 81 -17.67 6.59 -16.49
N SER A 82 -18.87 6.44 -17.07
CA SER A 82 -20.13 6.36 -16.30
C SER A 82 -20.15 5.21 -15.31
N GLU A 83 -19.63 4.04 -15.69
CA GLU A 83 -19.49 2.86 -14.82
C GLU A 83 -18.75 3.20 -13.51
N LEU A 84 -17.66 3.98 -13.55
CA LEU A 84 -16.98 4.42 -12.33
C LEU A 84 -17.83 5.38 -11.49
N LYS A 85 -18.57 6.30 -12.13
CA LYS A 85 -19.44 7.26 -11.43
C LYS A 85 -20.61 6.58 -10.72
N GLU A 86 -21.20 5.58 -11.36
CA GLU A 86 -22.33 4.80 -10.84
C GLU A 86 -21.92 3.92 -9.65
N LEU A 87 -20.74 3.29 -9.71
CA LEU A 87 -20.22 2.41 -8.66
C LEU A 87 -19.58 3.17 -7.47
N TYR A 88 -19.16 4.42 -7.69
CA TYR A 88 -18.44 5.22 -6.68
C TYR A 88 -19.15 5.39 -5.33
N PRO A 89 -20.47 5.64 -5.23
CA PRO A 89 -21.11 5.87 -3.94
C PRO A 89 -20.99 4.69 -2.97
N ALA A 90 -21.06 3.46 -3.48
CA ALA A 90 -20.87 2.24 -2.71
C ALA A 90 -19.40 2.10 -2.27
N ALA A 91 -18.46 2.23 -3.21
CA ALA A 91 -17.03 2.15 -2.94
C ALA A 91 -16.56 3.16 -1.88
N ARG A 92 -17.05 4.40 -2.00
CA ARG A 92 -16.83 5.46 -1.02
C ARG A 92 -17.37 5.09 0.36
N ALA A 93 -18.59 4.55 0.44
CA ALA A 93 -19.20 4.19 1.71
C ALA A 93 -18.37 3.12 2.44
N SER A 94 -18.04 2.02 1.75
CA SER A 94 -17.21 0.94 2.30
C SER A 94 -15.82 1.45 2.73
N TRP A 95 -15.13 2.18 1.86
CA TRP A 95 -13.78 2.71 2.13
C TRP A 95 -13.76 3.67 3.34
N ASN A 96 -14.68 4.63 3.38
CA ASN A 96 -14.74 5.61 4.48
C ASN A 96 -15.18 4.96 5.79
N ALA A 97 -16.02 3.92 5.74
CA ALA A 97 -16.38 3.14 6.92
C ALA A 97 -15.17 2.39 7.49
N ALA A 98 -14.34 1.75 6.64
CA ALA A 98 -13.12 1.08 7.08
C ALA A 98 -12.08 2.06 7.65
N LEU A 99 -11.85 3.21 7.01
CA LEU A 99 -10.98 4.26 7.55
C LEU A 99 -11.47 4.80 8.89
N SER A 100 -12.77 4.92 9.08
CA SER A 100 -13.38 5.33 10.36
C SER A 100 -13.21 4.23 11.42
N SER A 101 -13.46 2.97 11.06
CA SER A 101 -13.25 1.79 11.92
C SER A 101 -11.80 1.73 12.42
N LEU A 102 -10.82 1.85 11.52
CA LEU A 102 -9.40 1.93 11.84
C LEU A 102 -9.10 3.04 12.85
N LYS A 103 -9.62 4.26 12.65
CA LYS A 103 -9.44 5.39 13.58
C LYS A 103 -9.99 5.13 14.99
N HIS A 104 -10.99 4.26 15.13
CA HIS A 104 -11.56 3.91 16.44
C HIS A 104 -10.93 2.66 17.07
N SER A 105 -10.45 1.71 16.26
CA SER A 105 -10.12 0.34 16.69
C SER A 105 -8.70 -0.12 16.38
N TYR A 106 -7.82 0.76 15.89
CA TYR A 106 -6.44 0.39 15.52
C TYR A 106 -5.69 -0.36 16.64
N ALA A 107 -5.17 -1.53 16.25
CA ALA A 107 -4.30 -2.42 17.01
C ALA A 107 -3.09 -2.80 16.14
N LYS A 108 -2.05 -3.39 16.73
CA LYS A 108 -0.78 -3.70 16.03
C LYS A 108 -0.91 -4.78 14.94
N ASP A 109 -2.01 -5.51 14.97
CA ASP A 109 -2.42 -6.62 14.13
C ASP A 109 -3.69 -6.30 13.33
N TYR A 110 -4.15 -5.05 13.35
CA TYR A 110 -5.37 -4.62 12.68
C TYR A 110 -5.35 -4.95 11.19
N GLN A 111 -6.43 -5.52 10.70
CA GLN A 111 -6.72 -5.67 9.28
C GLN A 111 -8.08 -5.05 9.00
N ALA A 112 -8.21 -4.35 7.88
CA ALA A 112 -9.49 -3.83 7.43
C ALA A 112 -10.39 -4.99 7.00
N ASP A 113 -11.55 -5.09 7.65
CA ASP A 113 -12.64 -5.98 7.25
C ASP A 113 -13.46 -5.29 6.16
N LEU A 114 -13.26 -5.74 4.91
CA LEU A 114 -13.82 -5.18 3.69
C LEU A 114 -14.12 -6.30 2.69
N PRO A 115 -15.12 -6.14 1.80
CA PRO A 115 -15.50 -7.19 0.84
C PRO A 115 -14.34 -7.70 -0.02
N ASP A 116 -13.94 -8.93 0.25
CA ASP A 116 -12.80 -9.58 -0.38
C ASP A 116 -13.24 -10.33 -1.66
N TYR A 117 -12.53 -10.09 -2.77
CA TYR A 117 -12.67 -10.86 -3.99
C TYR A 117 -11.32 -11.44 -4.41
N ARG A 118 -11.21 -12.78 -4.36
CA ARG A 118 -9.96 -13.52 -4.63
C ARG A 118 -9.91 -14.16 -6.03
N GLY A 119 -10.80 -13.73 -6.93
CA GLY A 119 -10.87 -14.20 -8.33
C GLY A 119 -11.75 -15.43 -8.54
N PRO A 120 -11.72 -16.05 -9.74
CA PRO A 120 -10.83 -15.74 -10.88
C PRO A 120 -10.96 -14.31 -11.41
N PHE A 121 -9.84 -13.61 -11.61
CA PHE A 121 -9.86 -12.18 -11.99
C PHE A 121 -10.01 -11.96 -13.50
N GLU A 122 -9.70 -12.98 -14.30
CA GLU A 122 -9.79 -12.97 -15.76
C GLU A 122 -11.21 -12.82 -16.30
N ASP A 123 -12.23 -13.24 -15.55
CA ASP A 123 -13.64 -13.20 -15.92
C ASP A 123 -14.50 -12.47 -14.88
N TRP A 124 -13.88 -11.60 -14.05
CA TRP A 124 -14.50 -10.96 -12.88
C TRP A 124 -15.89 -10.34 -13.15
N ARG A 125 -16.11 -9.81 -14.36
CA ARG A 125 -17.36 -9.20 -14.81
C ARG A 125 -18.56 -10.17 -14.86
N ASN A 126 -18.31 -11.47 -14.88
CA ASN A 126 -19.35 -12.53 -14.87
C ASN A 126 -19.76 -12.96 -13.45
N HIS A 127 -19.08 -12.47 -12.41
CA HIS A 127 -19.35 -12.85 -11.02
C HIS A 127 -20.35 -11.90 -10.37
N ASN A 128 -21.14 -12.42 -9.43
CA ASN A 128 -22.07 -11.60 -8.64
C ASN A 128 -21.32 -10.83 -7.55
N LEU A 129 -20.73 -9.70 -7.92
CA LEU A 129 -19.96 -8.81 -7.04
C LEU A 129 -20.81 -7.63 -6.57
N SER A 130 -20.51 -7.11 -5.38
CA SER A 130 -21.07 -5.84 -4.91
C SER A 130 -20.45 -4.65 -5.64
N ASP A 131 -21.15 -3.51 -5.65
CA ASP A 131 -20.75 -2.37 -6.49
C ASP A 131 -19.45 -1.70 -6.03
N ASP A 132 -19.12 -1.80 -4.74
CA ASP A 132 -17.81 -1.42 -4.23
C ASP A 132 -16.69 -2.34 -4.72
N GLN A 133 -16.90 -3.66 -4.76
CA GLN A 133 -15.94 -4.59 -5.36
C GLN A 133 -15.73 -4.29 -6.86
N LYS A 134 -16.82 -4.10 -7.61
CA LYS A 134 -16.77 -3.73 -9.03
C LYS A 134 -16.00 -2.43 -9.24
N PHE A 135 -16.21 -1.40 -8.42
CA PHE A 135 -15.51 -0.12 -8.54
C PHE A 135 -13.98 -0.30 -8.54
N PHE A 136 -13.42 -1.04 -7.59
CA PHE A 136 -11.96 -1.20 -7.50
C PHE A 136 -11.38 -2.09 -8.62
N LEU A 137 -12.17 -3.05 -9.12
CA LEU A 137 -11.84 -3.82 -10.33
C LEU A 137 -11.81 -2.93 -11.58
N VAL A 138 -12.87 -2.14 -11.84
CA VAL A 138 -12.97 -1.19 -12.97
C VAL A 138 -11.88 -0.12 -12.88
N LEU A 139 -11.64 0.45 -11.69
CA LEU A 139 -10.59 1.44 -11.45
C LEU A 139 -9.21 0.87 -11.83
N THR A 140 -8.94 -0.36 -11.42
CA THR A 140 -7.65 -1.03 -11.69
C THR A 140 -7.51 -1.40 -13.16
N GLU A 141 -8.58 -1.91 -13.80
CA GLU A 141 -8.62 -2.24 -15.22
C GLU A 141 -8.38 -1.00 -16.11
N LEU A 142 -9.03 0.12 -15.81
CA LEU A 142 -8.84 1.39 -16.52
C LEU A 142 -7.45 1.99 -16.28
N ARG A 143 -6.94 1.95 -15.04
CA ARG A 143 -5.66 2.58 -14.69
C ARG A 143 -4.45 1.79 -15.18
N TYR A 144 -4.47 0.46 -15.06
CA TYR A 144 -3.31 -0.44 -15.26
C TYR A 144 -3.49 -1.43 -16.43
N GLY A 145 -4.66 -1.48 -17.07
CA GLY A 145 -5.02 -2.46 -18.10
C GLY A 145 -5.70 -3.70 -17.52
N PRO A 146 -6.23 -4.60 -18.38
CA PRO A 146 -6.92 -5.82 -17.95
C PRO A 146 -6.00 -6.74 -17.14
N TYR A 147 -6.59 -7.62 -16.33
CA TYR A 147 -5.86 -8.61 -15.55
C TYR A 147 -4.93 -9.43 -16.47
N PRO A 148 -3.61 -9.48 -16.19
CA PRO A 148 -2.64 -10.10 -17.10
C PRO A 148 -2.61 -11.63 -16.94
N ALA A 149 -3.74 -12.28 -17.25
CA ALA A 149 -3.98 -13.72 -17.03
C ALA A 149 -2.92 -14.63 -17.65
N THR A 150 -2.40 -14.27 -18.83
CA THR A 150 -1.35 -15.01 -19.55
C THR A 150 0.07 -14.73 -19.05
N SER A 151 0.24 -13.87 -18.05
CA SER A 151 1.57 -13.51 -17.53
C SER A 151 2.14 -14.58 -16.61
N LEU A 152 3.30 -15.11 -16.99
CA LEU A 152 4.10 -16.00 -16.15
C LEU A 152 4.67 -15.30 -14.90
N ASP A 153 4.74 -13.96 -14.90
CA ASP A 153 5.16 -13.17 -13.75
C ASP A 153 4.05 -13.16 -12.68
N LEU A 154 4.27 -13.94 -11.62
CA LEU A 154 3.37 -14.03 -10.48
C LEU A 154 3.29 -12.73 -9.68
N ALA A 155 4.39 -11.96 -9.61
CA ALA A 155 4.40 -10.69 -8.88
C ALA A 155 3.58 -9.64 -9.63
N LYS A 156 3.63 -9.62 -10.97
CA LYS A 156 2.76 -8.78 -11.80
C LYS A 156 1.28 -9.13 -11.63
N ARG A 157 0.92 -10.42 -11.59
CA ARG A 157 -0.48 -10.84 -11.33
C ARG A 157 -0.94 -10.49 -9.92
N GLY A 158 -0.10 -10.74 -8.91
CA GLY A 158 -0.36 -10.37 -7.51
C GLY A 158 -0.53 -8.86 -7.30
N ALA A 159 0.34 -8.04 -7.89
CA ALA A 159 0.26 -6.57 -7.81
C ALA A 159 -0.99 -6.00 -8.50
N TRP A 160 -1.50 -6.65 -9.54
CA TRP A 160 -2.80 -6.28 -10.12
C TRP A 160 -3.94 -6.65 -9.17
N ALA A 161 -3.93 -7.85 -8.60
CA ALA A 161 -4.95 -8.32 -7.66
C ALA A 161 -5.00 -7.46 -6.37
N GLU A 162 -3.85 -7.11 -5.78
CA GLU A 162 -3.76 -6.22 -4.60
C GLU A 162 -4.36 -4.84 -4.89
N LYS A 163 -4.21 -4.33 -6.12
CA LYS A 163 -4.82 -3.06 -6.55
C LYS A 163 -6.33 -3.17 -6.79
N ALA A 164 -6.78 -4.28 -7.36
CA ALA A 164 -8.18 -4.53 -7.71
C ALA A 164 -9.08 -4.85 -6.50
N ASN A 165 -8.50 -5.45 -5.45
CA ASN A 165 -9.22 -5.85 -4.26
C ASN A 165 -9.19 -4.73 -3.21
N ILE A 166 -10.37 -4.26 -2.79
CA ILE A 166 -10.52 -3.15 -1.83
C ILE A 166 -9.87 -3.46 -0.46
N SER A 167 -10.00 -4.70 0.03
CA SER A 167 -9.44 -5.13 1.31
C SER A 167 -7.91 -5.20 1.25
N GLU A 168 -7.35 -5.87 0.24
CA GLU A 168 -5.89 -5.95 0.08
C GLU A 168 -5.27 -4.58 -0.21
N ARG A 169 -5.93 -3.69 -0.97
CA ARG A 169 -5.46 -2.32 -1.20
C ARG A 169 -5.33 -1.54 0.11
N LEU A 170 -6.34 -1.56 0.98
CA LEU A 170 -6.26 -0.86 2.28
C LEU A 170 -5.26 -1.54 3.23
N ASN A 171 -5.27 -2.87 3.28
CA ASN A 171 -4.36 -3.64 4.12
C ASN A 171 -2.89 -3.47 3.69
N ALA A 172 -2.58 -3.31 2.40
CA ALA A 172 -1.25 -2.96 1.92
C ALA A 172 -0.77 -1.60 2.48
N HIS A 173 -1.64 -0.58 2.48
CA HIS A 173 -1.34 0.72 3.10
C HIS A 173 -1.13 0.60 4.62
N ILE A 174 -1.96 -0.17 5.33
CA ILE A 174 -1.81 -0.41 6.78
C ILE A 174 -0.49 -1.14 7.08
N ARG A 175 -0.18 -2.21 6.34
CA ARG A 175 1.07 -3.00 6.47
C ARG A 175 2.30 -2.12 6.28
N VAL A 176 2.36 -1.37 5.17
CA VAL A 176 3.55 -0.58 4.79
C VAL A 176 3.70 0.68 5.65
N ALA A 177 2.62 1.44 5.86
CA ALA A 177 2.71 2.75 6.51
C ALA A 177 2.63 2.65 8.04
N LEU A 178 1.76 1.80 8.59
CA LEU A 178 1.56 1.70 10.04
C LEU A 178 2.38 0.57 10.66
N HIS A 179 2.20 -0.68 10.22
CA HIS A 179 2.88 -1.82 10.86
C HIS A 179 4.40 -1.79 10.66
N GLY A 180 4.87 -1.35 9.49
CA GLY A 180 6.29 -1.22 9.19
C GLY A 180 7.03 -0.14 10.00
N ASN A 181 6.36 0.98 10.34
CA ASN A 181 7.02 2.15 10.94
C ASN A 181 6.63 2.44 12.40
N CYS A 182 5.49 1.93 12.89
CA CYS A 182 5.01 2.20 14.25
C CYS A 182 5.33 1.10 15.29
N GLN A 183 6.19 0.13 14.97
CA GLN A 183 6.78 -0.74 16.00
C GLN A 183 8.02 -0.03 16.59
N PRO A 184 8.13 0.15 17.93
CA PRO A 184 7.37 -0.52 19.00
C PRO A 184 6.20 0.30 19.58
N VAL A 185 5.87 1.47 19.04
CA VAL A 185 4.87 2.43 19.57
C VAL A 185 3.56 1.75 20.01
N VAL A 186 3.02 2.21 21.14
CA VAL A 186 1.76 1.73 21.71
C VAL A 186 0.57 2.15 20.82
N ALA A 187 -0.31 1.20 20.50
CA ALA A 187 -1.33 1.38 19.46
C ALA A 187 -2.26 2.59 19.69
N TYR A 188 -2.58 2.93 20.95
CA TYR A 188 -3.41 4.10 21.24
C TYR A 188 -2.77 5.43 20.76
N LYS A 189 -1.45 5.60 20.86
CA LYS A 189 -0.77 6.80 20.37
C LYS A 189 -0.82 6.93 18.85
N VAL A 190 -0.72 5.80 18.15
CA VAL A 190 -0.89 5.75 16.69
C VAL A 190 -2.32 6.15 16.34
N LYS A 191 -3.30 5.55 17.02
CA LYS A 191 -4.74 5.81 16.85
C LYS A 191 -5.09 7.29 17.04
N ASP A 192 -4.55 7.94 18.06
CA ASP A 192 -4.81 9.35 18.36
C ASP A 192 -4.27 10.31 17.27
N LEU A 193 -3.29 9.85 16.46
CA LEU A 193 -2.72 10.56 15.31
C LEU A 193 -3.35 10.16 13.96
N LEU A 194 -4.16 9.09 13.91
CA LEU A 194 -4.85 8.67 12.69
C LEU A 194 -5.97 9.65 12.34
N ASN A 195 -5.80 10.31 11.20
CA ASN A 195 -6.79 11.19 10.60
C ASN A 195 -6.74 11.07 9.08
N PRO A 196 -7.06 9.89 8.52
CA PRO A 196 -6.98 9.67 7.09
C PRO A 196 -7.98 10.52 6.32
N LYS A 197 -7.53 11.05 5.18
CA LYS A 197 -8.42 11.72 4.22
C LYS A 197 -9.52 10.74 3.79
N MET A 198 -10.76 11.18 3.83
CA MET A 198 -11.91 10.40 3.35
C MET A 198 -12.12 10.62 1.86
N LEU A 199 -12.71 9.64 1.17
CA LEU A 199 -13.19 9.82 -0.20
C LEU A 199 -14.31 10.90 -0.22
N PRO A 200 -14.21 11.90 -1.11
CA PRO A 200 -15.09 13.08 -1.16
C PRO A 200 -16.53 12.73 -1.51
N GLN A 201 -17.52 13.50 -1.04
CA GLN A 201 -18.93 13.22 -1.36
C GLN A 201 -19.23 13.45 -2.84
N ASP A 202 -18.63 14.47 -3.42
CA ASP A 202 -18.69 14.79 -4.84
C ASP A 202 -17.38 14.35 -5.50
N LEU A 203 -17.50 13.46 -6.49
CA LEU A 203 -16.36 12.90 -7.18
C LEU A 203 -15.78 13.87 -8.23
N GLU A 204 -16.61 14.67 -8.90
CA GLU A 204 -16.11 15.51 -9.99
C GLU A 204 -15.44 16.77 -9.45
N ASN A 205 -16.08 17.44 -8.48
CA ASN A 205 -15.55 18.63 -7.79
C ASN A 205 -14.26 18.36 -6.99
N ALA A 206 -13.87 17.09 -6.79
CA ALA A 206 -12.64 16.72 -6.10
C ALA A 206 -11.51 16.27 -7.05
N LEU A 207 -11.76 16.36 -8.37
CA LEU A 207 -10.83 16.03 -9.45
C LEU A 207 -10.60 17.25 -10.38
N ASP A 208 -11.00 18.44 -9.93
CA ASP A 208 -10.78 19.76 -10.57
C ASP A 208 -9.79 20.59 -9.74
#